data_AF-A0A962NIA7-F1
#
_entry.id   AF-A0A962NIA7-F1
#
_cell.length_a   1.000
_cell.length_b   1.000
_cell.length_c   1.000
_cell.angle_alpha   90.00
_cell.angle_beta   90.00
_cell.angle_gamma   90.00
#
_symmetry.space_group_name_H-M   'P 1'
#
loop_
_entity.id
_entity.type
_entity.pdbx_description
1 polymer ?
#
loop_
_entity_poly.entity_id
_entity_poly.type
_entity_poly.pdbx_seq_one_letter_code
_entity_poly.pdbx_strand_id
1 'polypeptide(L)' 'MSAVPSVLQTAIIGTGYGGLAMARGLLAAGDGDFALFEKAAAVGGSWRDNDYPGAACDVPSHLYSLSSAPRADWSR' A
#
# COMPACT_ATOMS: atom_id res chain seq x y z
N MET A 1 -1.05 18.14 9.90
CA MET A 1 -0.09 17.53 8.96
C MET A 1 1.27 17.59 9.61
N SER A 2 1.87 16.44 9.94
CA SER A 2 3.25 16.42 10.44
C SER A 2 4.18 16.86 9.32
N ALA A 3 5.13 17.75 9.61
CA ALA A 3 6.15 18.13 8.63
C ALA A 3 6.99 16.90 8.27
N VAL A 4 7.25 16.70 6.98
CA VAL A 4 8.18 15.66 6.52
C VAL A 4 9.59 16.10 6.94
N PRO A 5 10.37 15.24 7.62
CA PRO A 5 11.77 15.52 7.95
C PRO A 5 12.58 15.98 6.73
N SER A 6 13.56 16.87 6.92
CA SER A 6 14.41 17.36 5.83
C SER A 6 15.30 16.29 5.20
N VAL A 7 15.52 15.18 5.91
CA VAL A 7 16.23 13.99 5.45
C VAL A 7 15.49 12.78 6.03
N LEU A 8 15.24 11.78 5.19
CA LEU A 8 14.65 10.50 5.57
C LEU A 8 15.68 9.40 5.32
N GLN A 9 15.75 8.38 6.18
CA GLN A 9 16.51 7.17 5.90
C GLN A 9 15.95 6.42 4.68
N THR A 10 14.62 6.32 4.55
CA THR A 10 13.97 5.64 3.43
C THR A 10 12.84 6.47 2.79
N ALA A 11 12.85 6.58 1.47
CA ALA A 11 11.74 7.15 0.69
C ALA A 11 11.02 6.03 -0.09
N ILE A 12 9.72 5.88 0.12
CA ILE A 12 8.88 4.91 -0.58
C ILE A 12 8.03 5.67 -1.61
N ILE A 13 8.20 5.34 -2.89
CA ILE A 13 7.44 5.98 -3.98
C ILE A 13 6.27 5.09 -4.37
N GLY A 14 5.05 5.61 -4.18
CA GLY A 14 3.78 4.95 -4.48
C GLY A 14 3.07 4.42 -3.23
N THR A 15 1.75 4.62 -3.19
CA THR A 15 0.87 4.11 -2.10
C THR A 15 -0.08 3.02 -2.59
N GLY A 16 0.40 2.23 -3.55
CA GLY A 16 -0.21 0.95 -3.93
C GLY A 16 0.17 -0.17 -2.97
N TYR A 17 -0.23 -1.38 -3.31
CA TYR A 17 -0.03 -2.58 -2.49
C TYR A 17 1.43 -2.78 -2.05
N GLY A 18 2.39 -2.65 -2.98
CA GLY A 18 3.82 -2.81 -2.67
C GLY A 18 4.39 -1.76 -1.71
N GLY A 19 4.02 -0.48 -1.89
CA GLY A 19 4.48 0.60 -1.01
C GLY A 19 3.94 0.46 0.41
N LEU A 20 2.67 0.09 0.55
CA LEU A 20 2.06 -0.20 1.85
C LEU A 20 2.66 -1.45 2.50
N ALA A 21 2.95 -2.49 1.73
CA ALA A 21 3.62 -3.69 2.22
C ALA A 21 5.03 -3.38 2.75
N MET A 22 5.79 -2.55 2.03
CA MET A 22 7.12 -2.10 2.44
C MET A 22 7.07 -1.30 3.75
N ALA A 23 6.16 -0.31 3.83
CA ALA A 23 5.97 0.48 5.04
C ALA A 23 5.61 -0.40 6.25
N ARG A 24 4.71 -1.37 6.07
CA ARG A 24 4.37 -2.34 7.13
C ARG A 24 5.56 -3.21 7.52
N GLY A 25 6.39 -3.63 6.57
CA GLY A 25 7.61 -4.40 6.81
C GLY A 25 8.64 -3.61 7.63
N LEU A 26 8.88 -2.34 7.29
CA LEU A 26 9.77 -1.45 8.04
C LEU A 26 9.28 -1.25 9.47
N LEU A 27 7.99 -0.96 9.65
CA LEU A 27 7.39 -0.83 10.99
C LEU A 27 7.54 -2.13 11.81
N ALA A 28 7.35 -3.29 11.18
CA ALA A 28 7.54 -4.59 11.85
C ALA A 28 9.02 -4.86 12.22
N ALA A 29 9.97 -4.29 11.48
CA ALA A 29 11.39 -4.35 11.77
C ALA A 29 11.86 -3.29 12.79
N GLY A 30 10.97 -2.40 13.24
CA GLY A 30 11.32 -1.29 14.13
C GLY A 30 11.96 -0.09 13.43
N ASP A 31 11.91 -0.03 12.10
CA ASP A 31 12.36 1.11 11.31
C ASP A 31 11.17 2.01 10.97
N GLY A 32 11.13 3.22 11.55
CA GLY A 32 10.07 4.20 11.36
C GLY A 32 10.51 5.47 10.63
N ASP A 33 11.77 5.57 10.21
CA ASP A 33 12.29 6.78 9.54
C ASP A 33 12.08 6.71 8.02
N PHE A 34 10.81 6.76 7.63
CA PHE A 34 10.42 6.73 6.24
C PHE A 34 9.19 7.59 5.95
N ALA A 35 9.03 7.96 4.69
CA ALA A 35 7.79 8.54 4.19
C ALA A 35 7.36 7.86 2.89
N LEU A 36 6.04 7.79 2.69
CA LEU A 36 5.44 7.39 1.43
C LEU A 36 5.06 8.64 0.63
N PHE A 37 5.41 8.64 -0.64
CA PHE A 37 5.06 9.71 -1.58
C PHE A 37 4.11 9.15 -2.63
N GLU A 38 2.98 9.81 -2.81
CA GLU A 38 1.98 9.45 -3.82
C GLU A 38 1.68 10.67 -4.68
N LYS A 39 1.62 10.46 -6.00
CA LYS A 39 1.27 11.51 -6.95
C LYS A 39 -0.23 11.79 -6.91
N ALA A 40 -1.04 10.76 -6.72
CA ALA A 40 -2.49 10.87 -6.63
C ALA A 40 -2.96 11.48 -5.30
N ALA A 41 -4.22 11.90 -5.26
CA ALA A 41 -4.83 12.48 -4.06
C ALA A 41 -5.23 11.44 -2.99
N ALA A 42 -5.13 10.15 -3.29
CA ALA A 42 -5.56 9.06 -2.42
C ALA A 42 -4.67 7.83 -2.57
N VAL A 43 -4.70 6.94 -1.58
CA VAL A 43 -4.00 5.65 -1.61
C VAL A 43 -4.71 4.65 -2.52
N GLY A 44 -3.99 3.62 -3.01
CA GLY A 44 -4.60 2.47 -3.69
C GLY A 44 -3.84 1.95 -4.91
N GLY A 45 -2.99 2.77 -5.53
CA GLY A 45 -2.22 2.37 -6.72
C GLY A 45 -3.13 1.86 -7.83
N SER A 46 -2.86 0.66 -8.36
CA SER A 46 -3.65 0.06 -9.44
C SER A 46 -5.16 0.04 -9.15
N TRP A 47 -5.59 -0.25 -7.94
CA TRP A 47 -7.03 -0.31 -7.59
C TRP A 47 -7.72 1.04 -7.52
N ARG A 48 -6.97 2.10 -7.30
CA ARG A 48 -7.47 3.48 -7.37
C ARG A 48 -7.49 3.97 -8.81
N ASP A 49 -6.45 3.66 -9.57
CA ASP A 49 -6.27 4.21 -10.92
C ASP A 49 -7.07 3.43 -11.99
N ASN A 50 -7.56 2.23 -11.67
CA ASN A 50 -8.28 1.35 -12.59
C ASN A 50 -9.69 1.02 -12.05
N ASP A 51 -10.67 1.87 -12.38
CA ASP A 51 -12.08 1.72 -11.99
C ASP A 51 -13.01 1.37 -13.17
N TYR A 52 -12.43 0.93 -14.29
CA TYR A 52 -13.18 0.60 -15.49
C TYR A 52 -14.13 -0.60 -15.26
N PRO A 53 -15.24 -0.70 -16.04
CA PRO A 53 -16.17 -1.82 -15.90
C PRO A 53 -15.48 -3.18 -16.08
N GLY A 54 -15.60 -4.05 -15.06
CA GLY A 54 -14.97 -5.38 -15.06
C GLY A 54 -13.53 -5.41 -14.56
N ALA A 55 -13.00 -4.32 -14.01
CA ALA A 55 -11.70 -4.32 -13.33
C ALA A 55 -11.66 -5.39 -12.22
N ALA A 56 -10.71 -6.31 -12.31
CA ALA A 56 -10.52 -7.43 -11.40
C ALA A 56 -9.06 -7.91 -11.43
N CYS A 57 -8.63 -8.63 -10.41
CA CYS A 57 -7.37 -9.37 -10.42
C CYS A 57 -7.58 -10.80 -10.93
N ASP A 58 -6.52 -11.41 -11.41
CA ASP A 58 -6.45 -12.82 -11.81
C ASP A 58 -6.18 -13.77 -10.62
N VAL A 59 -5.72 -13.23 -9.49
CA VAL A 59 -5.52 -13.97 -8.23
C VAL A 59 -6.85 -14.09 -7.47
N PRO A 60 -7.19 -15.25 -6.90
CA PRO A 60 -8.35 -15.38 -6.01
C PRO A 60 -8.31 -14.39 -4.84
N SER A 61 -9.44 -13.74 -4.51
CA SER A 61 -9.50 -12.67 -3.50
C SER A 61 -8.88 -13.04 -2.15
N HIS A 62 -9.10 -14.27 -1.68
CA HIS A 62 -8.51 -14.77 -0.43
C HIS A 62 -6.97 -14.83 -0.45
N LEU A 63 -6.36 -14.96 -1.63
CA LEU A 63 -4.91 -15.01 -1.82
C LEU A 63 -4.33 -13.63 -2.15
N TYR A 64 -5.16 -12.69 -2.62
CA TYR A 64 -4.76 -11.32 -2.90
C TYR A 64 -4.86 -10.44 -1.64
N SER A 65 -4.14 -10.83 -0.58
CA SER A 65 -4.04 -10.08 0.67
C SER A 65 -2.69 -10.28 1.33
N LEU A 66 -2.29 -9.35 2.22
CA LEU A 66 -1.02 -9.49 2.91
C LEU A 66 -1.18 -10.64 3.90
N SER A 67 -0.23 -11.57 3.92
CA SER A 67 -0.27 -12.71 4.86
C SER A 67 -0.39 -12.27 6.32
N SER A 68 0.09 -11.07 6.64
CA SER A 68 0.01 -10.44 7.96
C SER A 68 -1.25 -9.59 8.19
N ALA A 69 -2.13 -9.43 7.20
CA ALA A 69 -3.39 -8.70 7.28
C ALA A 69 -4.43 -9.29 6.31
N PRO A 70 -4.84 -10.56 6.50
CA PRO A 70 -5.82 -11.19 5.62
C PRO A 70 -7.21 -10.58 5.83
N ARG A 71 -8.03 -10.63 4.78
CA ARG A 71 -9.45 -10.26 4.84
C ARG A 71 -10.31 -11.52 4.72
N ALA A 72 -11.25 -11.69 5.65
CA ALA A 72 -12.06 -12.90 5.77
C ALA A 72 -13.44 -12.81 5.11
N ASP A 73 -13.93 -11.59 4.85
CA ASP A 73 -15.29 -11.29 4.42
C ASP A 73 -15.37 -10.85 2.94
N TRP A 74 -14.59 -11.48 2.06
CA TRP A 74 -14.66 -11.18 0.62
C TRP A 74 -16.03 -11.56 0.07
N SER A 75 -16.67 -10.63 -0.65
CA SER A 75 -17.96 -10.88 -1.30
C SER A 75 -17.86 -11.73 -2.56
N ARG A 76 -16.66 -11.77 -3.17
CA ARG A 76 -16.33 -12.47 -4.42
C ARG A 76 -14.82 -12.50 -4.60
#